data_AF-A0A7T8GPB2-F1
#
_entry.id   AF-A0A7T8GPB2-F1
#
_cell.length_a   1.000
_cell.length_b   1.000
_cell.length_c   1.000
_cell.angle_alpha   90.00
_cell.angle_beta   90.00
_cell.angle_gamma   90.00
#
_symmetry.space_group_name_H-M   'P 1'
#
loop_
_entity.id
_entity.type
_entity.pdbx_description
1 polymer ?
#
loop_
_entity_poly.entity_id
_entity_poly.type
_entity_poly.pdbx_seq_one_letter_code
_entity_poly.pdbx_strand_id
1 'polypeptide(L)'
;LSSPDCQKGAHFMQLCETRNLPLIFFQNGGSADPALLSSSLSSTLKDRAKFVAAQSTLSVPKISINIRGVSGDENYTLCGPSFGPRFYFSWPNASISKSSAFSLQESKEIDAKTRNKISQFTFPRNSAQFAASRLTNDGIILPSRPGMSLERSFTSYSDLKTYP
;
A
#
# COMPACT_ATOMS: atom_id res chain seq x y z
N LEU A 1 -12.04 -1.46 2.94
CA LEU A 1 -12.86 -0.59 2.06
C LEU A 1 -14.33 -1.03 1.95
N SER A 2 -15.31 -0.11 2.06
CA SER A 2 -16.73 -0.40 1.78
C SER A 2 -17.06 -0.33 0.27
N SER A 3 -18.18 -0.91 -0.17
CA SER A 3 -18.65 -0.87 -1.58
C SER A 3 -18.77 0.55 -2.16
N PRO A 4 -19.47 1.51 -1.52
CA PRO A 4 -19.56 2.89 -2.03
C PRO A 4 -18.20 3.59 -2.10
N ASP A 5 -17.30 3.33 -1.16
CA ASP A 5 -15.94 3.90 -1.17
C ASP A 5 -15.14 3.40 -2.37
N CYS A 6 -15.27 2.11 -2.71
CA CYS A 6 -14.62 1.52 -3.89
C CYS A 6 -15.12 2.17 -5.17
N GLN A 7 -16.44 2.35 -5.32
CA GLN A 7 -17.03 2.97 -6.50
C GLN A 7 -16.61 4.44 -6.64
N LYS A 8 -16.65 5.19 -5.53
CA LYS A 8 -16.16 6.57 -5.48
C LYS A 8 -14.69 6.68 -5.86
N GLY A 9 -13.86 5.81 -5.29
CA GLY A 9 -12.43 5.76 -5.58
C GLY A 9 -12.14 5.40 -7.03
N ALA A 10 -12.85 4.43 -7.61
CA ALA A 10 -12.68 4.01 -9.00
C ALA A 10 -13.03 5.16 -9.96
N HIS A 11 -14.15 5.83 -9.71
CA HIS A 11 -14.55 7.00 -10.49
C HIS A 11 -13.56 8.17 -10.34
N PHE A 12 -13.06 8.42 -9.13
CA PHE A 12 -12.04 9.44 -8.90
C PHE A 12 -10.75 9.16 -9.69
N MET A 13 -10.28 7.91 -9.67
CA MET A 13 -9.10 7.50 -10.44
C MET A 13 -9.29 7.73 -11.95
N GLN A 14 -10.44 7.36 -12.49
CA GLN A 14 -10.78 7.61 -13.90
C GLN A 14 -10.82 9.11 -14.23
N LEU A 15 -11.39 9.94 -13.35
CA LEU A 15 -11.39 11.39 -13.51
C LEU A 15 -9.97 11.99 -13.49
N CYS A 16 -9.08 11.45 -12.67
CA CYS A 16 -7.67 11.87 -12.64
C CYS A 16 -6.93 11.45 -13.90
N GLU A 17 -7.17 10.24 -14.42
CA GLU A 17 -6.62 9.78 -15.70
C GLU A 17 -7.01 10.71 -16.85
N THR A 18 -8.30 11.02 -17.00
CA THR A 18 -8.80 11.91 -18.06
C THR A 18 -8.19 13.31 -17.96
N ARG A 19 -7.89 13.79 -16.76
CA ARG A 19 -7.27 15.09 -16.52
C ARG A 19 -5.74 15.05 -16.48
N ASN A 20 -5.13 13.89 -16.69
CA ASN A 20 -3.68 13.66 -16.57
C ASN A 20 -3.10 14.12 -15.20
N LEU A 21 -3.91 14.00 -14.15
CA LEU A 21 -3.53 14.38 -12.79
C LEU A 21 -2.87 13.20 -12.09
N PRO A 22 -1.73 13.42 -11.42
CA PRO A 22 -1.05 12.37 -10.69
C PRO A 22 -1.82 11.96 -9.44
N LEU A 23 -1.66 10.71 -9.02
CA LEU A 23 -2.37 10.13 -7.89
C LEU A 23 -1.43 9.78 -6.74
N ILE A 24 -1.87 10.11 -5.52
CA ILE A 24 -1.18 9.74 -4.29
C ILE A 24 -2.08 8.83 -3.47
N PHE A 25 -1.57 7.65 -3.11
CA PHE A 25 -2.24 6.69 -2.24
C PHE A 25 -1.66 6.79 -0.84
N PHE A 26 -2.53 7.04 0.15
CA PHE A 26 -2.16 6.99 1.55
C PHE A 26 -2.69 5.70 2.18
N GLN A 27 -1.79 4.78 2.52
CA GLN A 27 -2.15 3.51 3.12
C GLN A 27 -2.19 3.65 4.65
N ASN A 28 -3.37 3.41 5.22
CA ASN A 28 -3.62 3.38 6.66
C ASN A 28 -4.62 2.26 7.01
N GLY A 29 -4.42 1.08 6.43
CA GLY A 29 -5.31 -0.08 6.58
C GLY A 29 -4.85 -1.03 7.68
N GLY A 30 -5.23 -0.74 8.93
CA GLY A 30 -4.91 -1.56 10.10
C GLY A 30 -6.01 -2.50 10.60
N SER A 31 -7.24 -2.43 10.07
CA SER A 31 -8.38 -3.22 10.51
C SER A 31 -9.02 -3.92 9.31
N ALA A 32 -8.90 -5.25 9.23
CA ALA A 32 -9.86 -6.02 8.46
C ALA A 32 -11.11 -6.10 9.35
N ASP A 33 -12.15 -5.34 9.04
CA ASP A 33 -13.38 -5.39 9.82
C ASP A 33 -14.00 -6.80 9.68
N PRO A 34 -14.14 -7.55 10.79
CA PRO A 34 -14.73 -8.89 10.77
C PRO A 34 -16.23 -8.85 10.38
N ALA A 35 -16.86 -7.67 10.45
CA ALA A 35 -18.25 -7.44 10.02
C ALA A 35 -18.48 -7.64 8.51
N LEU A 36 -17.40 -7.70 7.71
CA LEU A 36 -17.51 -7.93 6.26
C LEU A 36 -17.73 -9.41 5.89
N LEU A 37 -17.66 -10.34 6.86
CA LEU A 37 -17.84 -11.78 6.66
C LEU A 37 -19.31 -12.24 6.60
N SER A 38 -20.26 -11.46 7.12
CA SER A 38 -21.67 -11.85 7.19
C SER A 38 -22.50 -11.18 6.08
N SER A 39 -22.85 -11.95 5.04
CA SER A 39 -23.99 -11.73 4.13
C SER A 39 -23.91 -10.68 2.99
N SER A 40 -22.84 -9.89 2.81
CA SER A 40 -22.73 -8.90 1.69
C SER A 40 -21.42 -8.95 0.88
N LEU A 41 -20.70 -10.08 0.94
CA LEU A 41 -19.36 -10.24 0.36
C LEU A 41 -19.33 -10.09 -1.16
N SER A 42 -20.28 -10.65 -1.90
CA SER A 42 -20.18 -10.74 -3.37
C SER A 42 -20.21 -9.36 -4.06
N SER A 43 -21.12 -8.47 -3.66
CA SER A 43 -21.19 -7.11 -4.20
C SER A 43 -19.97 -6.28 -3.82
N THR A 44 -19.54 -6.37 -2.56
CA THR A 44 -18.37 -5.63 -2.06
C THR A 44 -17.06 -6.11 -2.70
N LEU A 45 -16.89 -7.42 -2.88
CA LEU A 45 -15.74 -8.01 -3.58
C LEU A 45 -15.72 -7.59 -5.05
N LYS A 46 -16.89 -7.58 -5.73
CA LYS A 46 -17.00 -7.09 -7.10
C LYS A 46 -16.59 -5.63 -7.23
N ASP A 47 -17.03 -4.78 -6.31
CA ASP A 47 -16.66 -3.36 -6.33
C ASP A 47 -15.19 -3.13 -5.99
N ARG A 48 -14.61 -3.89 -5.05
CA ARG A 48 -13.16 -3.90 -4.79
C ARG A 48 -12.37 -4.36 -6.01
N ALA A 49 -12.81 -5.42 -6.69
CA ALA A 49 -12.16 -5.91 -7.90
C ALA A 49 -12.18 -4.84 -9.01
N LYS A 50 -13.30 -4.12 -9.20
CA LYS A 50 -13.36 -2.98 -10.12
C LYS A 50 -12.40 -1.86 -9.73
N PHE A 51 -12.29 -1.55 -8.44
CA PHE A 51 -11.35 -0.53 -7.95
C PHE A 51 -9.90 -0.91 -8.26
N VAL A 52 -9.50 -2.15 -7.97
CA VAL A 52 -8.14 -2.66 -8.27
C VAL A 52 -7.88 -2.70 -9.77
N ALA A 53 -8.87 -3.13 -10.57
CA ALA A 53 -8.76 -3.12 -12.03
C ALA A 53 -8.60 -1.70 -12.57
N ALA A 54 -9.39 -0.74 -12.09
CA ALA A 54 -9.24 0.67 -12.49
C ALA A 54 -7.85 1.19 -12.12
N GLN A 55 -7.37 0.90 -10.91
CA GLN A 55 -6.05 1.30 -10.44
C GLN A 55 -4.90 0.72 -11.26
N SER A 56 -4.98 -0.54 -11.67
CA SER A 56 -3.93 -1.21 -12.44
C SER A 56 -3.82 -0.67 -13.86
N THR A 57 -4.93 -0.19 -14.44
CA THR A 57 -4.98 0.36 -15.81
C THR A 57 -4.59 1.84 -15.93
N LEU A 58 -4.34 2.54 -14.81
CA LEU A 58 -3.96 3.95 -14.84
C LEU A 58 -2.57 4.17 -15.46
N SER A 59 -2.47 5.13 -16.37
CA SER A 59 -1.21 5.59 -16.98
C SER A 59 -0.62 6.79 -16.24
N VAL A 60 -1.44 7.53 -15.48
CA VAL A 60 -0.95 8.62 -14.62
C VAL A 60 0.02 8.10 -13.55
N PRO A 61 0.98 8.93 -13.09
CA PRO A 61 1.96 8.48 -12.12
C PRO A 61 1.27 8.27 -10.77
N LYS A 62 1.67 7.18 -10.12
CA LYS A 62 1.13 6.75 -8.83
C LYS A 62 2.25 6.83 -7.81
N ILE A 63 2.01 7.55 -6.72
CA ILE A 63 2.89 7.55 -5.55
C ILE A 63 2.11 6.91 -4.41
N SER A 64 2.76 6.06 -3.62
CA SER A 64 2.12 5.37 -2.50
C SER A 64 2.93 5.58 -1.23
N ILE A 65 2.25 5.89 -0.14
CA ILE A 65 2.86 6.17 1.16
C ILE A 65 2.14 5.33 2.21
N ASN A 66 2.88 4.43 2.84
CA ASN A 66 2.41 3.71 4.02
C ASN A 66 2.66 4.54 5.28
N ILE A 67 1.57 4.99 5.90
CA ILE A 67 1.58 5.91 7.05
C ILE A 67 1.77 5.16 8.38
N ARG A 68 1.10 4.02 8.54
CA ARG A 68 0.99 3.34 9.85
C ARG A 68 0.94 1.84 9.74
N GLY A 69 0.13 1.31 8.86
CA GLY A 69 -0.11 -0.11 8.81
C GLY A 69 -0.89 -0.46 7.57
N VAL A 70 -0.48 -1.52 6.90
CA VAL A 70 -1.24 -2.12 5.82
C VAL A 70 -1.19 -3.65 5.97
N SER A 71 -2.35 -4.29 5.78
CA SER A 71 -2.50 -5.73 5.94
C SER A 71 -3.03 -6.36 4.66
N GLY A 72 -2.34 -7.40 4.18
CA GLY A 72 -2.78 -8.29 3.09
C GLY A 72 -3.45 -7.56 1.94
N ASP A 73 -4.73 -7.86 1.73
CA ASP A 73 -5.60 -7.38 0.64
C ASP A 73 -5.66 -5.85 0.49
N GLU A 74 -5.54 -5.11 1.59
CA GLU A 74 -5.56 -3.64 1.55
C GLU A 74 -4.28 -3.08 0.91
N ASN A 75 -3.15 -3.80 0.99
CA ASN A 75 -1.93 -3.42 0.28
C ASN A 75 -2.10 -3.58 -1.22
N TYR A 76 -2.81 -4.62 -1.65
CA TYR A 76 -3.13 -4.79 -3.07
C TYR A 76 -4.16 -3.75 -3.53
N THR A 77 -5.13 -3.44 -2.69
CA THR A 77 -6.17 -2.48 -3.02
C THR A 77 -5.61 -1.06 -3.14
N LEU A 78 -4.73 -0.64 -2.24
CA LEU A 78 -4.24 0.74 -2.15
C LEU A 78 -2.87 0.95 -2.80
N CYS A 79 -2.63 0.40 -3.99
CA CYS A 79 -1.40 0.59 -4.77
C CYS A 79 -0.14 0.22 -3.98
N GLY A 80 -0.05 -1.03 -3.57
CA GLY A 80 1.17 -1.61 -3.04
C GLY A 80 2.28 -1.68 -4.09
N PRO A 81 3.50 -2.09 -3.70
CA PRO A 81 4.65 -2.14 -4.58
C PRO A 81 4.42 -3.02 -5.84
N SER A 82 3.57 -4.04 -5.74
CA SER A 82 3.21 -4.91 -6.87
C SER A 82 2.40 -4.22 -7.99
N PHE A 83 1.80 -3.06 -7.72
CA PHE A 83 1.02 -2.29 -8.70
C PHE A 83 1.84 -1.22 -9.43
N GLY A 84 3.17 -1.29 -9.30
CA GLY A 84 4.12 -0.41 -9.97
C GLY A 84 3.91 1.08 -9.69
N PRO A 85 3.76 1.52 -8.42
CA PRO A 85 3.89 2.94 -8.12
C PRO A 85 5.29 3.43 -8.52
N ARG A 86 5.40 4.69 -8.94
CA ARG A 86 6.68 5.35 -9.22
C ARG A 86 7.56 5.44 -7.99
N PHE A 87 6.93 5.69 -6.84
CA PHE A 87 7.58 5.70 -5.54
C PHE A 87 6.66 5.08 -4.50
N TYR A 88 7.19 4.17 -3.69
CA TYR A 88 6.54 3.57 -2.55
C TYR A 88 7.33 3.88 -1.28
N PHE A 89 6.85 4.82 -0.48
CA PHE A 89 7.48 5.23 0.77
C PHE A 89 6.77 4.63 1.99
N SER A 90 7.50 4.51 3.09
CA SER A 90 6.92 4.11 4.37
C SER A 90 7.33 5.07 5.47
N TRP A 91 6.47 5.31 6.45
CA TRP A 91 6.85 6.00 7.67
C TRP A 91 7.62 5.05 8.61
N PRO A 92 8.43 5.57 9.53
CA PRO A 92 9.19 4.72 10.47
C PRO A 92 8.28 3.89 11.38
N ASN A 93 7.08 4.39 11.66
CA ASN A 93 6.06 3.71 12.46
C ASN A 93 5.18 2.78 11.61
N ALA A 94 5.43 2.69 10.31
CA ALA A 94 4.61 1.89 9.42
C ALA A 94 4.92 0.40 9.57
N SER A 95 3.88 -0.41 9.44
CA SER A 95 3.98 -1.86 9.40
C SER A 95 3.31 -2.45 8.17
N ILE A 96 3.83 -3.58 7.68
CA ILE A 96 3.30 -4.34 6.56
C ILE A 96 3.11 -5.77 7.04
N SER A 97 1.87 -6.25 7.08
CA SER A 97 1.55 -7.63 7.46
C SER A 97 0.98 -8.39 6.27
N LYS A 98 1.32 -9.68 6.16
CA LYS A 98 0.77 -10.55 5.11
C LYS A 98 -0.72 -10.84 5.34
N SER A 99 -1.13 -10.94 6.59
CA SER A 99 -2.51 -11.25 6.97
C SER A 99 -3.00 -10.30 8.05
N SER A 100 -4.32 -10.18 8.18
CA SER A 100 -4.94 -9.38 9.23
C SER A 100 -4.54 -9.90 10.62
N ALA A 101 -4.50 -9.01 11.61
CA ALA A 101 -4.19 -9.40 12.99
C ALA A 101 -5.15 -10.49 13.54
N PHE A 102 -6.38 -10.53 13.02
CA PHE A 102 -7.38 -11.55 13.35
C PHE A 102 -6.96 -12.94 12.88
N SER A 103 -6.58 -13.09 11.61
CA SER A 103 -6.11 -14.37 11.05
C SER A 103 -4.77 -14.86 11.64
N LEU A 104 -4.00 -13.97 12.27
CA LEU A 104 -2.77 -14.33 12.97
C LEU A 104 -3.01 -14.97 14.35
N GLN A 105 -4.22 -14.86 14.92
CA GLN A 105 -4.55 -15.55 16.18
C GLN A 105 -4.67 -17.07 16.00
N GLU A 106 -5.11 -17.54 14.83
CA GLU A 106 -5.27 -18.98 14.53
C GLU A 106 -3.96 -19.68 14.14
N SER A 107 -2.94 -18.96 13.66
CA SER A 107 -1.69 -19.54 13.15
C SER A 107 -0.56 -19.59 14.19
N LYS A 108 -0.90 -19.78 15.47
CA LYS A 108 0.08 -19.77 16.58
C LYS A 108 1.00 -20.99 16.68
N GLU A 109 0.85 -22.02 15.86
CA GLU A 109 1.65 -23.25 15.99
C GLU A 109 2.22 -23.77 14.67
N ILE A 110 3.11 -23.04 14.00
CA ILE A 110 4.07 -23.69 13.09
C ILE A 110 5.46 -23.08 13.26
N ASP A 111 6.22 -23.77 14.11
CA ASP A 111 7.65 -24.04 13.99
C ASP A 111 8.59 -22.82 13.86
N ALA A 112 8.80 -22.13 14.99
CA ALA A 112 9.97 -21.30 15.18
C ALA A 112 11.20 -22.19 15.46
N LYS A 113 11.63 -22.99 14.48
CA LYS A 113 12.99 -23.54 14.49
C LYS A 113 13.95 -22.38 14.59
N THR A 114 14.65 -22.35 15.72
CA THR A 114 15.63 -21.35 16.13
C THR A 114 16.65 -21.12 15.01
N ARG A 115 16.37 -20.17 14.12
CA ARG A 115 17.38 -19.66 13.20
C ARG A 115 18.40 -18.95 14.08
N ASN A 116 19.62 -19.48 14.12
CA ASN A 116 20.76 -18.79 14.70
C ASN A 116 20.74 -17.34 14.19
N LYS A 117 20.82 -16.36 15.10
CA LYS A 117 20.82 -14.94 14.75
C LYS A 117 22.06 -14.66 13.90
N ILE A 118 21.90 -14.71 12.58
CA ILE A 118 22.99 -14.49 11.60
C ILE A 118 23.41 -13.02 11.58
N SER A 119 22.56 -12.09 12.02
CA SER A 119 22.84 -10.64 11.99
C SER A 119 22.61 -9.95 13.34
N GLN A 120 23.51 -9.02 13.66
CA GLN A 120 23.38 -8.08 14.78
C GLN A 120 22.14 -7.17 14.66
N PHE A 121 21.70 -6.89 13.42
CA PHE A 121 20.49 -6.15 13.12
C PHE A 121 19.39 -7.12 12.68
N THR A 122 18.48 -7.43 13.60
CA THR A 122 17.26 -8.19 13.30
C THR A 122 16.07 -7.24 13.43
N PHE A 123 15.46 -6.88 12.31
CA PHE A 123 14.22 -6.11 12.30
C PHE A 123 13.02 -7.05 12.37
N PRO A 124 11.92 -6.64 13.03
CA PRO A 124 10.70 -7.42 13.00
C PRO A 124 10.17 -7.50 11.56
N ARG A 125 9.70 -8.67 11.13
CA ARG A 125 9.31 -8.95 9.73
C ARG A 125 8.24 -8.01 9.17
N ASN A 126 7.43 -7.43 10.05
CA ASN A 126 6.36 -6.51 9.68
C ASN A 126 6.79 -5.04 9.68
N SER A 127 8.03 -4.72 10.06
CA SER A 127 8.48 -3.33 10.20
C SER A 127 8.85 -2.68 8.88
N ALA A 128 8.75 -1.35 8.82
CA ALA A 128 9.22 -0.55 7.69
C ALA A 128 10.72 -0.74 7.40
N GLN A 129 11.55 -0.95 8.43
CA GLN A 129 12.99 -1.22 8.28
C GLN A 129 13.24 -2.56 7.60
N PHE A 130 12.46 -3.59 7.95
CA PHE A 130 12.55 -4.89 7.29
C PHE A 130 12.12 -4.80 5.82
N ALA A 131 11.07 -4.05 5.53
CA ALA A 131 10.63 -3.75 4.16
C ALA A 131 11.72 -3.03 3.35
N ALA A 132 12.37 -2.03 3.93
CA ALA A 132 13.49 -1.30 3.31
C ALA A 132 14.70 -2.19 3.05
N SER A 133 15.03 -3.09 3.97
CA SER A 133 16.14 -4.04 3.79
C SER A 133 15.94 -4.98 2.59
N ARG A 134 14.71 -5.12 2.10
CA ARG A 134 14.33 -5.98 0.98
C ARG A 134 13.95 -5.21 -0.28
N LEU A 135 14.14 -3.89 -0.29
CA LEU A 135 13.76 -3.02 -1.40
C LEU A 135 12.27 -3.14 -1.77
N THR A 136 11.41 -3.49 -0.80
CA THR A 136 9.96 -3.49 -1.03
C THR A 136 9.38 -2.08 -0.92
N ASN A 137 10.12 -1.16 -0.32
CA ASN A 137 9.87 0.27 -0.34
C ASN A 137 11.14 1.01 -0.79
N ASP A 138 10.95 2.19 -1.37
CA ASP A 138 12.04 3.03 -1.90
C ASP A 138 12.72 3.85 -0.81
N GLY A 139 12.08 3.97 0.35
CA GLY A 139 12.67 4.67 1.48
C GLY A 139 11.71 4.85 2.65
N ILE A 140 12.31 5.20 3.80
CA ILE A 140 11.58 5.57 5.01
C ILE A 140 11.60 7.09 5.14
N ILE A 141 10.42 7.71 5.13
CA ILE A 141 10.27 9.16 5.23
C ILE A 141 9.74 9.56 6.60
N LEU A 142 10.23 10.68 7.13
CA LEU A 142 9.75 11.23 8.39
C LEU A 142 8.44 12.00 8.17
N PRO A 143 7.45 11.85 9.07
CA PRO A 143 6.16 12.54 8.96
C PRO A 143 6.27 14.07 9.07
N SER A 144 7.37 14.61 9.59
CA SER A 144 7.65 16.05 9.63
C SER A 144 8.17 16.62 8.30
N ARG A 145 8.61 15.79 7.35
CA ARG A 145 9.09 16.22 6.02
C ARG A 145 8.56 15.38 4.84
N PRO A 146 7.24 15.15 4.72
CA PRO A 146 6.68 14.44 3.57
C PRO A 146 6.77 15.30 2.30
N GLY A 147 6.58 16.63 2.43
CA GLY A 147 6.53 17.58 1.31
C GLY A 147 7.78 17.57 0.44
N MET A 148 8.98 17.60 1.03
CA MET A 148 10.23 17.63 0.26
C MET A 148 10.46 16.35 -0.57
N SER A 149 10.03 15.19 -0.05
CA SER A 149 10.17 13.92 -0.78
C SER A 149 9.13 13.83 -1.91
N LEU A 150 7.89 14.25 -1.63
CA LEU A 150 6.82 14.32 -2.62
C LEU A 150 7.11 15.33 -3.73
N GLU A 151 7.56 16.53 -3.40
CA GLU A 151 7.95 17.57 -4.37
C GLU A 151 9.03 17.06 -5.31
N ARG A 152 10.11 16.46 -4.78
CA ARG A 152 11.16 15.87 -5.61
C ARG A 152 10.63 14.75 -6.52
N SER A 153 9.74 13.91 -6.01
CA SER A 153 9.07 12.88 -6.82
C SER A 153 8.23 13.49 -7.94
N PHE A 154 7.55 14.60 -7.69
CA PHE A 154 6.77 15.31 -8.70
C PHE A 154 7.65 16.03 -9.73
N THR A 155 8.72 16.69 -9.30
CA THR A 155 9.69 17.34 -10.21
C THR A 155 10.37 16.31 -11.10
N SER A 156 10.83 15.20 -10.53
CA SER A 156 11.43 14.11 -11.31
C SER A 156 10.44 13.54 -12.35
N TYR A 157 9.13 13.60 -12.07
CA TYR A 157 8.11 13.19 -13.02
C TYR A 157 7.83 14.23 -14.12
N SER A 158 7.78 15.52 -13.80
CA SER A 158 7.61 16.56 -14.83
C SER A 158 8.72 16.49 -15.88
N ASP A 159 9.94 16.17 -15.44
CA ASP A 159 11.12 16.07 -16.30
C ASP A 159 11.06 14.84 -17.21
N LEU A 160 10.38 13.76 -16.78
CA LEU A 160 10.19 12.55 -17.59
C LEU A 160 9.10 12.67 -18.65
N LYS A 161 8.10 13.54 -18.44
CA LYS A 161 7.11 13.88 -19.49
C LYS A 161 7.72 14.72 -20.62
N THR A 162 8.93 15.27 -20.43
CA THR A 162 9.59 16.12 -21.42
C THR A 162 10.41 15.32 -22.44
N TYR A 163 10.52 14.00 -22.29
CA TYR A 163 11.16 13.13 -23.27
C TYR A 163 10.10 12.43 -24.13
N PRO A 164 10.16 12.59 -25.47
CA PRO A 164 9.17 12.07 -26.41
C PRO A 164 9.15 10.53 -26.47
#